data_AF-A0A6P6N9E4-F1
#
_entry.id   AF-A0A6P6N9E4-F1
#
_cell.length_a   1.000
_cell.length_b   1.000
_cell.length_c   1.000
_cell.angle_alpha   90.00
_cell.angle_beta   90.00
_cell.angle_gamma   90.00
#
_symmetry.space_group_name_H-M   'P 1'
#
loop_
_entity.id
_entity.type
_entity.pdbx_description
1 polymer ?
#
loop_
_entity_poly.entity_id
_entity_poly.type
_entity_poly.pdbx_seq_one_letter_code
_entity_poly.pdbx_strand_id
1 'polypeptide(L)' 'MDSSEASVQYDRWNEDNINMQEPHSQSRLIGLYNRLCTGQLGIVMKVGASLTMMVVIYTVGYITGYYVHRC' A
#
# COMPACT_ATOMS: atom_id res chain seq x y z
N MET A 1 40.16 -16.74 -50.38
CA MET A 1 39.33 -17.61 -49.55
C MET A 1 38.23 -16.76 -48.95
N ASP A 2 36.98 -17.18 -49.13
CA ASP A 2 35.76 -16.63 -48.54
C ASP A 2 35.74 -17.02 -47.05
N SER A 3 35.71 -16.03 -46.17
CA SER A 3 35.64 -16.25 -44.73
C SER A 3 34.20 -16.10 -44.29
N SER A 4 33.60 -17.25 -43.98
CA SER A 4 32.31 -17.42 -43.33
C SER A 4 32.21 -16.62 -42.04
N GLU A 5 31.65 -15.41 -42.11
CA GLU A 5 31.21 -14.69 -40.91
C GLU A 5 29.73 -14.98 -40.69
N ALA A 6 29.48 -16.13 -40.05
CA ALA A 6 28.25 -16.34 -39.30
C ALA A 6 28.17 -15.23 -38.24
N SER A 7 27.57 -14.10 -38.61
CA SER A 7 27.32 -12.98 -37.71
C SER A 7 26.26 -13.42 -36.71
N VAL A 8 26.72 -14.04 -35.63
CA VAL A 8 25.91 -14.21 -34.42
C VAL A 8 25.63 -12.81 -33.92
N GLN A 9 24.46 -12.31 -34.28
CA GLN A 9 23.98 -11.00 -33.88
C GLN A 9 23.71 -11.06 -32.38
N TYR A 10 24.70 -10.71 -31.58
CA TYR A 10 24.48 -10.48 -30.16
C TYR A 10 23.65 -9.21 -30.05
N ASP A 11 22.45 -9.34 -29.49
CA ASP A 11 21.69 -8.18 -29.03
C ASP A 11 22.57 -7.42 -28.04
N ARG A 12 23.17 -6.34 -28.52
CA ARG A 12 24.00 -5.45 -27.72
C ARG A 12 23.10 -4.94 -26.60
N TRP A 13 23.51 -5.17 -25.36
CA TRP A 13 22.81 -4.67 -24.18
C TRP A 13 22.56 -3.17 -24.34
N ASN A 14 21.30 -2.83 -24.59
CA ASN A 14 20.86 -1.48 -24.86
C ASN A 14 20.11 -0.98 -23.64
N GLU A 15 20.50 0.19 -23.13
CA GLU A 15 19.91 0.78 -21.91
C GLU A 15 18.40 1.03 -22.08
N ASP A 16 17.95 1.21 -23.33
CA ASP A 16 16.53 1.42 -23.67
C ASP A 16 15.71 0.11 -23.66
N ASN A 17 16.36 -1.06 -23.70
CA ASN A 17 15.72 -2.38 -23.56
C ASN A 17 15.50 -2.75 -22.09
N ILE A 18 16.16 -2.05 -21.16
CA ILE A 18 15.93 -2.21 -19.72
C ILE A 18 14.67 -1.46 -19.27
N ASN A 19 13.65 -1.39 -20.12
CA ASN A 19 12.31 -1.08 -19.64
C ASN A 19 11.77 -2.33 -18.95
N MET A 20 12.25 -2.55 -17.72
CA MET A 20 11.51 -3.33 -16.76
C MET A 20 10.16 -2.64 -16.66
N GLN A 21 9.19 -3.21 -17.38
CA GLN A 21 7.78 -2.95 -17.21
C GLN A 21 7.39 -3.52 -15.84
N GLU A 22 8.02 -3.01 -14.79
CA GLU A 22 7.51 -3.03 -13.44
C GLU A 22 6.09 -2.48 -13.57
N PRO A 23 5.08 -3.14 -12.98
CA PRO A 23 3.71 -2.69 -13.11
C PRO A 23 3.64 -1.25 -12.60
N HIS A 24 3.57 -0.29 -13.53
CA HIS A 24 3.48 1.14 -13.25
C HIS A 24 2.29 1.47 -12.33
N SER A 25 1.34 0.53 -12.20
CA SER A 25 0.25 0.54 -11.22
C SER A 25 0.72 0.41 -9.76
N GLN A 26 1.71 -0.43 -9.46
CA GLN A 26 2.14 -0.68 -8.08
C GLN A 26 2.89 0.52 -7.49
N SER A 27 3.77 1.16 -8.27
CA SER A 27 4.51 2.35 -7.84
C SER A 27 3.58 3.55 -7.60
N ARG A 28 2.55 3.74 -8.44
CA ARG A 28 1.53 4.79 -8.23
C ARG A 28 0.65 4.53 -7.01
N LEU A 29 0.23 3.28 -6.79
CA LEU A 29 -0.58 2.92 -5.63
C LEU A 29 0.21 3.09 -4.32
N ILE A 30 1.47 2.67 -4.28
CA ILE A 30 2.34 2.86 -3.11
C ILE A 30 2.60 4.34 -2.84
N GLY A 31 2.85 5.13 -3.90
CA GLY A 31 3.03 6.58 -3.77
C GLY A 31 1.78 7.30 -3.28
N LEU A 32 0.60 6.91 -3.77
CA LEU A 32 -0.69 7.42 -3.27
C LEU A 32 -0.94 6.98 -1.83
N TYR A 33 -0.70 5.72 -1.50
CA TYR A 33 -0.90 5.18 -0.16
C TYR A 33 -0.01 5.89 0.86
N ASN A 34 1.28 6.08 0.56
CA ASN A 34 2.18 6.84 1.43
C ASN A 34 1.76 8.31 1.56
N ARG A 35 1.27 8.94 0.47
CA ARG A 35 0.83 10.34 0.52
C ARG A 35 -0.47 10.53 1.32
N LEU A 36 -1.39 9.55 1.26
CA LEU A 36 -2.60 9.54 2.07
C LEU A 36 -2.31 9.17 3.54
N CYS A 37 -1.48 8.16 3.80
CA CYS A 37 -1.21 7.67 5.16
C CYS A 37 -0.19 8.51 5.94
N THR A 38 0.72 9.23 5.28
CA THR A 38 1.76 10.05 5.95
C THR A 38 1.32 11.53 6.09
N GLY A 39 0.28 11.96 5.38
CA GLY A 39 -0.26 13.33 5.45
C GLY A 39 -1.33 13.52 6.54
N GLN A 40 -2.09 14.63 6.47
CA GLN A 40 -3.20 14.93 7.38
C GLN A 40 -4.23 13.80 7.52
N LEU A 41 -4.41 13.00 6.46
CA LEU A 41 -5.30 11.85 6.45
C LEU A 41 -4.89 10.75 7.45
N GLY A 42 -3.59 10.53 7.67
CA GLY A 42 -3.10 9.62 8.70
C GLY A 42 -3.45 10.09 10.12
N ILE A 43 -3.38 11.40 10.36
CA ILE A 43 -3.77 12.01 11.64
C ILE A 43 -5.28 11.87 11.85
N VAL A 44 -6.08 12.22 10.84
CA VAL A 44 -7.53 12.09 10.88
C VAL A 44 -7.94 10.64 11.10
N MET A 45 -7.29 9.68 10.43
CA MET A 45 -7.55 8.26 10.61
C MET A 45 -7.22 7.79 12.04
N LYS A 46 -6.09 8.25 12.59
CA LYS A 46 -5.68 7.89 13.95
C LYS A 46 -6.63 8.45 15.01
N VAL A 47 -7.04 9.71 14.86
CA VAL A 47 -8.05 10.36 15.73
C VAL A 47 -9.41 9.68 15.59
N GLY A 48 -9.86 9.43 14.36
CA GLY A 48 -11.13 8.75 14.08
C GLY A 48 -11.15 7.33 14.65
N ALA A 49 -10.07 6.56 14.48
CA ALA A 49 -9.95 5.23 15.06
C ALA A 49 -9.99 5.27 16.61
N SER A 50 -9.26 6.21 17.23
CA SER A 50 -9.28 6.39 18.69
C SER A 50 -10.66 6.76 19.20
N LEU A 51 -11.36 7.68 18.54
CA LEU A 51 -12.71 8.10 18.92
C LEU A 51 -13.69 6.93 18.81
N THR A 52 -13.62 6.19 17.70
CA THR A 52 -14.47 5.01 17.45
C THR A 52 -14.26 3.95 18.54
N MET A 53 -13.01 3.66 18.88
CA MET A 53 -12.70 2.67 19.91
C MET A 53 -13.20 3.09 21.30
N MET A 54 -13.12 4.38 21.62
CA MET A 54 -13.66 4.91 22.87
C MET A 54 -15.19 4.71 22.96
N VAL A 55 -15.92 4.98 21.87
CA VAL A 55 -17.38 4.79 21.81
C VAL A 55 -17.74 3.31 21.98
N VAL A 56 -16.99 2.40 21.36
CA VAL A 56 -17.22 0.96 21.49
C VAL A 56 -17.06 0.51 22.94
N ILE A 57 -15.95 0.88 23.60
CA ILE A 57 -15.69 0.50 24.99
C ILE A 57 -16.78 1.06 25.92
N TYR A 58 -17.17 2.33 25.73
CA TYR A 58 -18.25 2.95 26.49
C TYR A 58 -19.58 2.20 26.33
N THR A 59 -19.92 1.84 25.09
CA THR A 59 -21.16 1.12 24.78
C THR A 59 -21.17 -0.27 25.43
N VAL A 60 -20.07 -1.01 25.34
CA VAL A 60 -19.93 -2.33 25.98
C VAL A 60 -20.06 -2.22 27.51
N GLY A 61 -19.41 -1.23 28.12
CA GLY A 61 -19.51 -0.97 29.55
C GLY A 61 -20.94 -0.62 29.98
N TYR A 62 -21.62 0.25 29.22
CA TYR A 62 -23.02 0.63 29.47
C TYR A 62 -23.94 -0.59 29.39
N ILE A 63 -23.80 -1.41 28.35
CA ILE A 63 -24.58 -2.62 28.18
C ILE A 63 -24.32 -3.59 29.34
N THR A 64 -23.06 -3.85 29.66
CA THR A 64 -22.68 -4.78 30.75
C THR A 64 -23.21 -4.29 32.09
N GLY A 65 -23.06 -3.01 32.41
CA GLY A 65 -23.61 -2.42 33.63
C GLY A 65 -25.13 -2.49 33.68
N TYR A 66 -25.81 -2.23 32.56
CA TYR A 66 -27.26 -2.35 32.46
C TYR A 66 -27.73 -3.80 32.72
N TYR A 67 -27.05 -4.79 32.16
CA TYR A 67 -27.40 -6.20 32.38
C TYR A 67 -27.09 -6.66 33.80
N VAL A 68 -25.96 -6.26 34.38
CA VAL A 68 -25.59 -6.60 35.77
C VAL A 68 -26.53 -5.97 36.79
N HIS A 69 -26.93 -4.71 36.57
CA HIS A 69 -27.82 -3.98 37.50
C HIS A 69 -29.30 -4.38 37.37
N ARG A 70 -29.63 -5.17 36.35
CA ARG A 70 -30.99 -5.69 36.07
C ARG A 70 -31.15 -7.16 36.50
N CYS A 71 -30.08 -7.83 36.89
CA CYS A 71 -30.11 -9.06 37.69
C CYS A 71 -30.25 -8.71 39.18
#